data_AF-A0A453GEQ3-F1
#
_entry.id   AF-A0A453GEQ3-F1
#
_cell.length_a   1.000
_cell.length_b   1.000
_cell.length_c   1.000
_cell.angle_alpha   90.00
_cell.angle_beta   90.00
_cell.angle_gamma   90.00
#
_symmetry.space_group_name_H-M   'P 1'
#
loop_
_entity.id
_entity.type
_entity.pdbx_description
1 polymer ?
#
loop_
_entity_poly.entity_id
_entity_poly.type
_entity_poly.pdbx_seq_one_letter_code
_entity_poly.pdbx_strand_id
1 'polypeptide(L)'
;MWIFSCTDIPEVDRKYGDRPIDAVDLRSEAEFDKAEKAREKLVLVLQDTCLNYRAIDLRTPANQAIFCIQCHVENKFRESLFFGEFYRDPAQSKVDWWSRWKVVHLYSIWSIMASLLV
;
A
#
# COMPACT_ATOMS: atom_id res chain seq x y z
N MET A 1 14.36 -35.26 -2.78
CA MET A 1 14.21 -33.80 -2.93
C MET A 1 13.55 -33.57 -4.28
N TRP A 2 12.25 -33.28 -4.32
CA TRP A 2 11.54 -33.13 -5.60
C TRP A 2 11.73 -31.71 -6.11
N ILE A 3 12.55 -31.56 -7.15
CA ILE A 3 12.65 -30.33 -7.93
C ILE A 3 11.54 -30.44 -8.97
N PHE A 4 10.40 -29.79 -8.73
CA PHE A 4 9.38 -29.64 -9.77
C PHE A 4 9.97 -28.75 -10.87
N SER A 5 10.29 -29.36 -12.01
CA SER A 5 10.52 -28.65 -13.26
C SER A 5 9.21 -28.01 -13.71
N CYS A 6 9.23 -26.82 -14.33
CA CYS A 6 8.04 -26.09 -14.81
C CYS A 6 7.23 -26.83 -15.90
N THR A 7 7.54 -28.09 -16.20
CA THR A 7 6.92 -28.93 -17.23
C THR A 7 5.52 -29.43 -16.86
N ASP A 8 5.19 -29.54 -15.57
CA ASP A 8 3.95 -30.18 -15.11
C ASP A 8 3.01 -29.21 -14.36
N ILE A 9 2.87 -27.97 -14.83
CA ILE A 9 1.99 -26.98 -14.20
C ILE A 9 0.55 -27.19 -14.70
N PRO A 10 -0.40 -27.65 -13.85
CA PRO A 10 -1.80 -27.72 -14.23
C PRO A 10 -2.42 -26.32 -14.30
N GLU A 11 -3.19 -26.03 -15.35
CA GLU A 11 -4.01 -24.82 -15.43
C GLU A 11 -5.18 -24.96 -14.45
N VAL A 12 -5.20 -24.13 -13.39
CA VAL A 12 -6.23 -24.16 -12.35
C VAL A 12 -7.44 -23.30 -12.72
N ASP A 13 -7.22 -22.17 -13.38
CA ASP A 13 -8.28 -21.28 -13.85
C ASP A 13 -7.83 -20.56 -15.12
N ARG A 14 -8.71 -20.56 -16.14
CA ARG A 14 -8.40 -19.99 -17.46
C ARG A 14 -8.88 -18.55 -17.53
N LYS A 15 -8.04 -17.65 -18.05
CA LYS A 15 -8.45 -16.27 -18.32
C LYS A 15 -9.56 -16.27 -19.39
N TYR A 16 -10.76 -15.80 -19.04
CA TYR A 16 -11.85 -15.60 -20.01
C TYR A 16 -11.62 -14.32 -20.82
N GLY A 17 -11.06 -14.48 -22.02
CA GLY A 17 -10.94 -13.43 -23.03
C GLY A 17 -9.95 -12.29 -22.71
N ASP A 18 -9.99 -11.26 -23.55
CA ASP A 18 -9.19 -10.04 -23.37
C ASP A 18 -9.78 -9.20 -22.24
N ARG A 19 -8.91 -8.75 -21.33
CA ARG A 19 -9.34 -7.86 -20.25
C ARG A 19 -9.35 -6.43 -20.79
N PRO A 20 -10.34 -5.61 -20.38
CA PRO A 20 -10.39 -4.20 -20.77
C PRO A 20 -9.19 -3.37 -20.28
N ILE A 21 -8.52 -3.83 -19.21
CA ILE A 21 -7.35 -3.20 -18.60
C ILE A 21 -6.37 -4.30 -18.20
N ASP A 22 -5.08 -4.12 -18.49
CA ASP A 22 -4.02 -4.98 -18.00
C ASP A 22 -3.24 -4.33 -16.85
N ALA A 23 -2.67 -5.17 -15.98
CA ALA A 23 -1.94 -4.70 -14.80
C ALA A 23 -0.71 -3.86 -15.14
N VAL A 24 -0.18 -4.00 -16.36
CA VAL A 24 0.97 -3.24 -16.87
C VAL A 24 0.61 -1.77 -17.17
N ASP A 25 -0.68 -1.47 -17.38
CA ASP A 25 -1.15 -0.12 -17.73
C ASP A 25 -1.43 0.76 -16.49
N LEU A 26 -1.45 0.16 -15.29
CA LEU A 26 -1.65 0.84 -14.00
C LEU A 26 -0.31 1.38 -13.46
N ARG A 27 0.34 2.24 -14.24
CA ARG A 27 1.66 2.82 -13.95
C ARG A 27 1.58 4.08 -13.10
N SER A 28 2.69 4.41 -12.45
CA SER A 28 2.82 5.63 -11.64
C SER A 28 3.03 6.87 -12.51
N GLU A 29 2.57 8.04 -12.04
CA GLU A 29 2.80 9.34 -12.68
C GLU A 29 4.28 9.62 -12.98
N ALA A 30 5.19 9.16 -12.11
CA ALA A 30 6.63 9.30 -12.30
C ALA A 30 7.18 8.50 -13.49
N GLU A 31 6.50 7.44 -13.92
CA GLU A 31 6.84 6.71 -15.14
C GLU A 31 6.33 7.41 -16.39
N PHE A 32 5.22 8.16 -16.28
CA PHE A 32 4.73 9.01 -17.37
C PHE A 32 5.67 10.19 -17.63
N ASP A 33 6.21 10.83 -16.60
CA ASP A 33 7.22 11.90 -16.77
C ASP A 33 8.50 11.42 -17.47
N LYS A 34 8.89 10.17 -17.22
CA LYS A 34 10.05 9.54 -17.90
C LYS A 34 9.73 9.18 -19.34
N ALA A 35 8.52 8.68 -19.60
CA ALA A 35 8.07 8.33 -20.94
C ALA A 35 7.88 9.57 -21.83
N GLU A 36 7.40 10.68 -21.27
CA GLU A 36 7.32 11.96 -21.97
C GLU A 36 8.70 12.43 -22.43
N LYS A 37 9.71 12.33 -21.56
CA LYS A 37 11.12 12.63 -21.89
C LYS A 37 11.68 11.67 -22.94
N ALA A 38 11.27 10.39 -22.92
CA ALA A 38 11.66 9.39 -23.90
C ALA A 38 10.86 9.46 -25.22
N ARG A 39 9.86 10.35 -25.32
CA ARG A 39 8.88 10.44 -26.43
C ARG A 39 8.11 9.13 -26.67
N GLU A 40 7.95 8.31 -25.64
CA GLU A 40 7.14 7.09 -25.70
C GLU A 40 5.71 7.41 -25.23
N LYS A 41 4.72 6.99 -26.02
CA LYS A 41 3.32 7.19 -25.67
C LYS A 41 2.83 6.04 -24.81
N LEU A 42 2.83 6.24 -23.49
CA LEU A 42 2.16 5.35 -22.55
C LEU A 42 0.66 5.66 -22.50
N VAL A 43 -0.16 4.61 -22.37
CA VAL A 43 -1.61 4.75 -22.20
C VAL A 43 -1.89 5.03 -20.72
N LEU A 44 -2.52 6.17 -20.45
CA LEU A 44 -3.02 6.52 -19.13
C LEU A 44 -4.41 5.90 -18.94
N VAL A 45 -4.56 5.09 -17.90
CA VAL A 45 -5.87 4.61 -17.46
C VAL A 45 -6.46 5.64 -16.50
N LEU A 46 -7.63 6.19 -16.85
CA LEU A 46 -8.32 7.18 -16.02
C LEU A 46 -8.86 6.54 -14.73
N GLN A 47 -9.01 7.34 -13.67
CA GLN A 47 -9.51 6.86 -12.39
C GLN A 47 -10.89 6.20 -12.51
N ASP A 48 -11.80 6.78 -13.29
CA ASP A 48 -13.14 6.22 -13.53
C ASP A 48 -13.06 4.82 -14.16
N THR A 49 -12.13 4.61 -15.09
CA THR A 49 -11.91 3.28 -15.69
C THR A 49 -11.32 2.29 -14.70
N CYS A 50 -10.43 2.72 -13.80
CA CYS A 50 -9.91 1.87 -12.72
C CYS A 50 -11.00 1.46 -11.72
N LEU A 51 -11.92 2.37 -11.40
CA LEU A 51 -13.03 2.11 -10.48
C LEU A 51 -14.09 1.18 -11.11
N ASN A 52 -14.39 1.35 -12.39
CA ASN A 52 -15.30 0.45 -13.12
C ASN A 52 -14.78 -1.00 -13.14
N TYR A 53 -13.46 -1.19 -13.18
CA TYR A 53 -12.80 -2.50 -13.15
C TYR A 53 -12.00 -2.73 -11.86
N ARG A 54 -12.55 -2.32 -10.72
CA ARG A 54 -11.86 -2.35 -9.42
C ARG A 54 -11.27 -3.71 -9.06
N ALA A 55 -11.92 -4.82 -9.42
CA ALA A 55 -11.42 -6.16 -9.16
C ALA A 55 -10.07 -6.47 -9.83
N ILE A 56 -9.77 -5.84 -10.96
CA ILE A 56 -8.48 -5.98 -11.66
C ILE A 56 -7.45 -5.04 -11.01
N ASP A 57 -7.85 -3.79 -10.75
CA ASP A 57 -7.01 -2.78 -10.13
C ASP A 57 -6.49 -3.21 -8.74
N LEU A 58 -7.32 -3.88 -7.93
CA LEU A 58 -6.92 -4.44 -6.64
C LEU A 58 -5.81 -5.49 -6.71
N ARG A 59 -5.53 -6.06 -7.89
CA ARG A 59 -4.48 -7.08 -8.06
C ARG A 59 -3.10 -6.45 -8.20
N THR A 60 -2.98 -5.14 -8.36
CA THR A 60 -1.67 -4.49 -8.42
C THR A 60 -0.95 -4.62 -7.08
N PRO A 61 0.38 -4.81 -7.09
CA PRO A 61 1.15 -4.94 -5.85
C PRO A 61 1.02 -3.70 -4.95
N ALA A 62 0.86 -2.52 -5.54
CA ALA A 62 0.63 -1.28 -4.81
C ALA A 62 -0.70 -1.30 -4.04
N ASN A 63 -1.81 -1.65 -4.70
CA ASN A 63 -3.10 -1.72 -4.03
C ASN A 63 -3.15 -2.84 -2.99
N GLN A 64 -2.57 -4.01 -3.27
CA GLN A 64 -2.45 -5.08 -2.28
C GLN A 64 -1.70 -4.60 -1.03
N ALA A 65 -0.58 -3.89 -1.20
CA ALA A 65 0.17 -3.34 -0.07
C ALA A 65 -0.64 -2.30 0.72
N ILE A 66 -1.37 -1.41 0.04
CA ILE A 66 -2.25 -0.42 0.68
C ILE A 66 -3.30 -1.11 1.57
N PHE A 67 -3.98 -2.13 1.06
CA PHE A 67 -4.99 -2.87 1.85
C PHE A 67 -4.37 -3.68 2.99
N CYS A 68 -3.18 -4.26 2.79
CA CYS A 68 -2.45 -4.91 3.89
C CYS A 68 -2.11 -3.92 5.02
N ILE A 69 -1.63 -2.71 4.69
CA ILE A 69 -1.35 -1.67 5.67
C ILE A 69 -2.63 -1.22 6.37
N GLN A 70 -3.71 -0.99 5.63
CA GLN A 70 -5.01 -0.62 6.20
C GLN A 70 -5.48 -1.66 7.22
N CYS A 71 -5.48 -2.95 6.85
CA CYS A 71 -5.83 -4.04 7.74
C CYS A 71 -4.93 -4.07 8.99
N HIS A 72 -3.63 -3.78 8.83
CA HIS A 72 -2.70 -3.75 9.95
C HIS A 72 -3.00 -2.61 10.93
N VAL A 73 -3.34 -1.42 10.42
CA VAL A 73 -3.76 -0.27 11.24
C VAL A 73 -5.04 -0.58 12.00
N GLU A 74 -6.04 -1.17 11.33
CA GLU A 74 -7.30 -1.57 11.96
C GLU A 74 -7.09 -2.63 13.05
N ASN A 75 -6.23 -3.62 12.80
CA ASN A 75 -5.90 -4.63 13.79
C ASN A 75 -5.19 -4.05 15.01
N LYS A 76 -4.20 -3.15 14.80
CA LYS A 76 -3.52 -2.45 15.89
C LYS A 76 -4.47 -1.58 16.70
N PHE A 77 -5.41 -0.93 16.03
CA PHE A 77 -6.46 -0.17 16.69
C PHE A 77 -7.38 -1.07 17.52
N ARG A 78 -7.79 -2.24 17.01
CA ARG A 78 -8.58 -3.20 17.78
C ARG A 78 -7.78 -3.73 18.98
N GLU A 79 -6.50 -4.06 18.80
CA GLU A 79 -5.61 -4.46 19.90
C GLU A 79 -5.58 -3.40 21.01
N SER A 80 -5.43 -2.11 20.69
CA SER A 80 -5.42 -1.05 21.72
C SER A 80 -6.75 -0.90 22.44
N LEU A 81 -7.88 -1.14 21.76
CA LEU A 81 -9.20 -1.20 22.37
C LEU A 81 -9.32 -2.38 23.35
N PHE A 82 -8.85 -3.57 22.97
CA PHE A 82 -8.93 -4.79 23.78
C PHE A 82 -8.01 -4.76 25.00
N PHE A 83 -6.79 -4.23 24.87
CA PHE A 83 -5.83 -4.12 25.98
C PHE A 83 -6.15 -2.96 26.96
N GLY A 84 -7.27 -2.27 26.75
CA GLY A 84 -7.88 -1.41 27.77
C GLY A 84 -7.30 0.00 27.86
N GLU A 85 -6.45 0.46 26.93
CA GLU A 85 -6.06 1.87 26.87
C GLU A 85 -7.28 2.78 26.61
N PHE A 86 -8.28 2.28 25.88
CA PHE A 86 -9.47 3.06 25.53
C PHE A 86 -10.58 3.05 26.58
N TYR A 87 -10.75 1.95 27.31
CA TYR A 87 -11.77 1.82 28.36
C TYR A 87 -11.32 2.36 29.72
N ARG A 88 -10.02 2.61 29.92
CA ARG A 88 -9.49 3.12 31.20
C ARG A 88 -9.80 4.61 31.40
N ASP A 89 -9.83 5.42 30.33
CA ASP A 89 -10.28 6.83 30.39
C ASP A 89 -10.51 7.40 28.97
N PRO A 90 -11.76 7.70 28.54
CA PRO A 90 -12.04 8.24 27.20
C PRO A 90 -11.47 9.64 26.97
N ALA A 91 -11.06 10.35 28.04
CA ALA A 91 -10.45 11.68 27.94
C ALA A 91 -8.93 11.65 27.70
N GLN A 92 -8.22 10.57 28.09
CA GLN A 92 -6.76 10.47 27.96
C GLN A 92 -6.31 9.82 26.65
N SER A 93 -7.08 8.88 26.07
CA SER A 93 -6.63 8.12 24.89
C SER A 93 -6.39 8.99 23.65
N LYS A 94 -7.20 10.03 23.45
CA LYS A 94 -7.04 10.96 22.32
C LYS A 94 -5.82 11.88 22.48
N VAL A 95 -5.46 12.22 23.71
CA VAL A 95 -4.32 13.10 24.03
C VAL A 95 -3.02 12.31 24.00
N ASP A 96 -3.02 11.07 24.46
CA ASP A 96 -1.86 10.17 24.44
C ASP A 96 -1.46 9.77 23.02
N TRP A 97 -2.42 9.42 22.15
CA TRP A 97 -2.12 8.97 20.78
C TRP A 97 -1.49 10.07 19.92
N TRP A 98 -2.02 11.31 19.99
CA TRP A 98 -1.48 12.47 19.30
C TRP A 98 -0.15 12.96 19.91
N SER A 99 0.01 12.84 21.22
CA SER A 99 1.27 13.20 21.90
C SER A 99 2.38 12.19 21.58
N ARG A 100 2.07 10.90 21.53
CA ARG A 100 3.01 9.82 21.19
C ARG A 100 3.47 9.90 19.73
N TRP A 101 2.57 10.22 18.80
CA TRP A 101 2.94 10.52 17.40
C TRP A 101 3.86 11.75 17.28
N LYS A 102 3.56 12.83 17.99
CA LYS A 102 4.42 14.04 18.01
C LYS A 102 5.80 13.75 18.61
N VAL A 103 5.88 12.97 19.68
CA VAL A 103 7.15 12.59 20.32
C VAL A 103 8.00 11.74 19.38
N VAL A 104 7.42 10.78 18.64
CA VAL A 104 8.16 9.98 17.65
C VAL A 104 8.73 10.85 16.52
N HIS A 105 7.95 11.80 16.00
CA HIS A 105 8.44 12.71 14.95
C HIS A 105 9.47 13.72 15.48
N LEU A 106 9.30 14.27 16.68
CA LEU A 106 10.27 15.17 17.30
C LEU A 106 11.58 14.46 17.65
N TYR A 107 11.53 13.20 18.09
CA TYR A 107 12.73 12.39 18.30
C TYR A 107 13.44 12.06 16.98
N SER A 108 12.73 11.79 15.89
CA SER A 108 13.37 11.61 14.58
C SER A 108 14.07 12.88 14.10
N ILE A 109 13.46 14.05 14.28
CA ILE A 109 14.04 15.34 13.89
C ILE A 109 15.23 15.68 14.80
N TRP A 110 15.11 15.49 16.10
CA TRP A 110 16.20 15.73 17.05
C TRP A 110 17.37 14.76 16.85
N SER A 111 17.10 13.49 16.53
CA SER A 111 18.14 12.51 16.21
C SER A 111 18.87 12.84 14.89
N ILE A 112 18.14 13.34 13.88
CA ILE A 112 18.75 13.81 12.63
C ILE A 112 19.60 15.07 12.87
N MET A 113 19.11 16.01 13.67
CA MET A 113 19.84 17.22 14.04
C MET A 113 21.07 16.93 14.91
N ALA A 114 21.00 15.94 15.80
CA ALA A 114 22.14 15.51 16.62
C ALA A 114 23.23 14.81 15.80
N SER A 115 22.88 14.12 14.71
CA SER A 115 23.85 13.51 13.79
C SER A 115 24.51 14.48 12.82
N LEU A 116 23.97 15.69 12.64
CA LEU A 116 24.53 16.76 11.80
C LEU A 116 25.44 17.73 12.58
N LEU A 117 25.56 17.54 13.90
CA LEU A 117 26.35 18.38 14.82
C LEU A 117 27.67 17.73 15.26
N VAL A 118 28.09 16.67 14.56
CA VAL A 118 29.43 16.06 14.59
C VAL A 118 29.97 16.05 13.16
#